data_AF-A0A828RJA8-F1
#
_entry.id   AF-A0A828RJA8-F1
#
_cell.length_a   1.000
_cell.length_b   1.000
_cell.length_c   1.000
_cell.angle_alpha   90.00
_cell.angle_beta   90.00
_cell.angle_gamma   90.00
#
_symmetry.space_group_name_H-M   'P 1'
#
loop_
_entity.id
_entity.type
_entity.pdbx_description
1 polymer ?
#
loop_
_entity_poly.entity_id
_entity_poly.type
_entity_poly.pdbx_seq_one_letter_code
_entity_poly.pdbx_strand_id
1 'polypeptide(L)'
;MSLITILLIFVGLNIDTFIALLFLLRNYNYRLPIIGFGVATLILWIFGVILGKGLAFLFPDWITGFMGIILIFIALFEQDDEKKTTNTSFLSLLLFCLSLGGDNLAVYIPLVVNLSWSQIIYVGIIFEICSVLLILLGKQFVLIKPVAYLLEKYGNFGSKIVYVLAGLYIIWNSHLINHLIRIFN
;
A
#
# COMPACT_ATOMS: atom_id res chain seq x y z
N MET A 1 17.32 -5.06 3.25
CA MET A 1 16.08 -5.75 2.82
C MET A 1 16.32 -6.35 1.44
N SER A 2 15.85 -7.58 1.18
CA SER A 2 16.05 -8.23 -0.13
C SER A 2 15.11 -7.62 -1.19
N LEU A 3 15.52 -7.64 -2.46
CA LEU A 3 14.71 -7.17 -3.57
C LEU A 3 13.39 -7.95 -3.69
N ILE A 4 13.42 -9.27 -3.49
CA ILE A 4 12.23 -10.13 -3.53
C ILE A 4 11.20 -9.70 -2.47
N THR A 5 11.64 -9.38 -1.25
CA THR A 5 10.74 -8.91 -0.19
C THR A 5 10.07 -7.59 -0.57
N ILE A 6 10.82 -6.66 -1.17
CA ILE A 6 10.29 -5.36 -1.61
C ILE A 6 9.22 -5.56 -2.69
N LEU A 7 9.49 -6.44 -3.66
CA LEU A 7 8.55 -6.76 -4.72
C LEU A 7 7.27 -7.41 -4.16
N LEU A 8 7.41 -8.36 -3.23
CA LEU A 8 6.25 -9.00 -2.59
C LEU A 8 5.38 -8.00 -1.82
N ILE A 9 6.02 -7.08 -1.07
CA ILE A 9 5.29 -6.01 -0.37
C ILE A 9 4.56 -5.13 -1.40
N PHE A 10 5.27 -4.66 -2.44
CA PHE A 10 4.66 -3.79 -3.44
C PHE A 10 3.47 -4.45 -4.15
N VAL A 11 3.63 -5.70 -4.58
CA VAL A 11 2.57 -6.45 -5.26
C VAL A 11 1.40 -6.70 -4.31
N GLY A 12 1.68 -7.09 -3.07
CA GLY A 12 0.63 -7.34 -2.07
C GLY A 12 -0.20 -6.09 -1.78
N LEU A 13 0.46 -4.95 -1.67
CA LEU A 13 -0.15 -3.65 -1.41
C LEU A 13 -0.95 -3.07 -2.58
N ASN A 14 -0.64 -3.46 -3.82
CA ASN A 14 -1.25 -2.83 -4.99
C ASN A 14 -2.13 -3.79 -5.79
N ILE A 15 -2.49 -4.95 -5.23
CA ILE A 15 -3.25 -5.98 -5.97
C ILE A 15 -4.68 -5.54 -6.28
N ASP A 16 -5.31 -4.82 -5.37
CA ASP A 16 -6.62 -4.19 -5.49
C ASP A 16 -6.54 -2.88 -6.27
N THR A 17 -5.51 -2.07 -6.01
CA THR A 17 -5.21 -0.85 -6.74
C THR A 17 -5.04 -1.13 -8.23
N PHE A 18 -4.38 -2.24 -8.59
CA PHE A 18 -4.23 -2.68 -9.98
C PHE A 18 -5.58 -2.80 -10.69
N ILE A 19 -6.62 -3.24 -9.99
CA ILE A 19 -7.97 -3.44 -10.53
C ILE A 19 -8.62 -2.10 -10.81
N ALA A 20 -8.58 -1.20 -9.84
CA ALA A 20 -9.06 0.18 -10.00
C ALA A 20 -8.31 0.92 -11.13
N LEU A 21 -7.02 0.63 -11.28
CA LEU A 21 -6.17 1.17 -12.34
C LEU A 21 -6.64 0.74 -13.74
N LEU A 22 -7.12 -0.49 -13.92
CA LEU A 22 -7.65 -0.96 -15.22
C LEU A 22 -8.85 -0.12 -15.67
N PHE A 23 -9.72 0.31 -14.75
CA PHE A 23 -10.82 1.23 -15.05
C PHE A 23 -10.32 2.61 -15.45
N LEU A 24 -9.29 3.11 -14.78
CA LEU A 24 -8.66 4.39 -15.11
C LEU A 24 -8.02 4.35 -16.51
N LEU A 25 -7.30 3.28 -16.83
CA LEU A 25 -6.64 3.04 -18.12
C LEU A 25 -7.62 2.89 -19.29
N ARG A 26 -8.90 2.53 -19.04
CA ARG A 26 -9.93 2.48 -20.08
C ARG A 26 -10.40 3.87 -20.50
N ASN A 27 -10.37 4.84 -19.59
CA ASN A 27 -10.93 6.18 -19.80
C ASN A 27 -9.87 7.26 -20.04
N TYR A 28 -8.58 6.96 -19.79
CA TYR A 28 -7.47 7.90 -19.90
C TYR A 28 -6.30 7.33 -20.71
N ASN A 29 -5.59 8.20 -21.43
CA ASN A 29 -4.31 7.85 -22.05
C ASN A 29 -3.29 7.44 -20.97
N TYR A 30 -2.67 6.27 -21.11
CA TYR A 30 -1.77 5.65 -20.13
C TYR A 30 -0.67 6.56 -19.54
N ARG A 31 -0.24 7.61 -20.23
CA ARG A 31 0.74 8.59 -19.73
C ARG A 31 0.25 9.36 -18.50
N LEU A 32 -1.04 9.71 -18.44
CA LEU A 32 -1.63 10.44 -17.32
C LEU A 32 -1.73 9.56 -16.06
N PRO A 33 -2.25 8.31 -16.13
CA PRO A 33 -2.14 7.33 -15.05
C PRO A 33 -0.71 7.08 -14.57
N ILE A 34 0.30 6.98 -15.46
CA ILE A 34 1.70 6.81 -15.03
C ILE A 34 2.12 7.94 -14.08
N ILE A 35 1.89 9.19 -14.48
CA ILE A 35 2.29 10.35 -13.69
C ILE A 35 1.47 10.44 -12.40
N GLY A 36 0.14 10.29 -12.49
CA GLY A 36 -0.73 10.41 -11.33
C GLY A 36 -0.52 9.31 -10.29
N PHE A 37 -0.35 8.07 -10.75
CA PHE A 37 -0.08 6.95 -9.85
C PHE A 37 1.32 7.03 -9.24
N GLY A 38 2.35 7.31 -10.04
CA GLY A 38 3.71 7.51 -9.51
C GLY A 38 3.77 8.65 -8.49
N VAL A 39 3.18 9.81 -8.80
CA VAL A 39 3.14 10.94 -7.84
C VAL A 39 2.36 10.56 -6.57
N ALA A 40 1.25 9.84 -6.67
CA ALA A 40 0.52 9.36 -5.50
C ALA A 40 1.36 8.39 -4.65
N THR A 41 2.00 7.40 -5.27
CA THR A 41 2.90 6.44 -4.60
C THR A 41 4.04 7.18 -3.89
N LEU A 42 4.65 8.17 -4.54
CA LEU A 42 5.72 8.96 -3.95
C LEU A 42 5.24 9.75 -2.73
N ILE A 43 4.09 10.43 -2.84
CA ILE A 43 3.51 11.22 -1.74
C ILE A 43 3.21 10.31 -0.55
N LEU A 44 2.55 9.18 -0.79
CA LEU A 44 2.20 8.22 0.25
C LEU A 44 3.45 7.60 0.89
N TRP A 45 4.47 7.28 0.10
CA TRP A 45 5.74 6.78 0.62
C TRP A 45 6.42 7.82 1.53
N ILE A 46 6.51 9.09 1.09
CA ILE A 46 7.08 10.17 1.89
C ILE A 46 6.27 10.38 3.18
N PHE A 47 4.94 10.36 3.11
CA PHE A 47 4.08 10.45 4.28
C PHE A 47 4.32 9.30 5.26
N GLY A 48 4.41 8.06 4.75
CA GLY A 48 4.75 6.88 5.54
C GLY A 48 6.12 6.99 6.22
N VAL A 49 7.12 7.54 5.53
CA VAL A 49 8.46 7.81 6.09
C VAL A 49 8.39 8.83 7.23
N ILE A 50 7.71 9.96 7.02
CA ILE A 50 7.58 11.03 8.01
C ILE A 50 6.85 10.50 9.25
N LEU A 51 5.70 9.85 9.06
CA LEU A 51 4.91 9.30 10.15
C LEU A 51 5.67 8.18 10.88
N GLY A 52 6.30 7.26 10.16
CA GLY A 52 7.00 6.13 10.78
C GLY A 52 8.25 6.55 11.52
N LYS A 53 9.12 7.37 10.92
CA LYS A 53 10.31 7.89 11.62
C LYS A 53 9.94 8.88 12.72
N GLY A 54 8.91 9.69 12.52
CA GLY A 54 8.38 10.59 13.55
C GLY A 54 7.82 9.83 14.75
N LEU A 55 7.00 8.79 14.52
CA LEU A 55 6.45 7.93 15.57
C LEU A 55 7.56 7.18 16.31
N ALA A 56 8.53 6.59 15.60
CA ALA A 56 9.65 5.90 16.22
C ALA A 56 10.55 6.80 17.08
N PHE A 57 10.60 8.10 16.77
CA PHE A 57 11.31 9.08 17.60
C PHE A 57 10.55 9.41 18.89
N LEU A 58 9.21 9.36 18.86
CA LEU A 58 8.35 9.72 19.99
C LEU A 58 7.98 8.54 20.90
N PHE A 59 8.00 7.32 20.36
CA PHE A 59 7.46 6.12 21.00
C PHE A 59 8.50 4.99 21.06
N PRO A 60 8.60 4.25 22.19
CA PRO A 60 9.54 3.13 22.28
C PRO A 60 9.16 1.95 21.35
N ASP A 61 10.15 1.12 21.01
CA ASP A 61 10.07 0.09 19.97
C ASP A 61 8.87 -0.89 20.07
N TRP A 62 8.39 -1.18 21.28
CA TRP A 62 7.25 -2.08 21.51
C TRP A 62 5.91 -1.54 21.01
N ILE A 63 5.79 -0.22 20.80
CA ILE A 63 4.57 0.41 20.29
C ILE A 63 4.35 0.09 18.81
N THR A 64 5.41 -0.26 18.07
CA THR A 64 5.32 -0.62 16.65
C THR A 64 4.52 -1.91 16.40
N GLY A 65 4.48 -2.84 17.36
CA GLY A 65 3.68 -4.05 17.23
C GLY A 65 2.17 -3.78 17.25
N PHE A 66 1.71 -2.70 17.87
CA PHE A 66 0.29 -2.29 17.82
C PHE A 66 -0.12 -1.87 16.41
N MET A 67 0.84 -1.50 15.56
CA MET A 67 0.58 -1.22 14.16
C MET A 67 0.16 -2.48 13.38
N GLY A 68 0.67 -3.65 13.76
CA GLY A 68 0.19 -4.92 13.19
C GLY A 68 -1.25 -5.24 13.59
N ILE A 69 -1.69 -4.79 14.77
CA ILE A 69 -3.09 -4.89 15.22
C ILE A 69 -3.96 -3.91 14.41
N ILE A 70 -3.47 -2.69 14.14
CA ILE A 70 -4.14 -1.71 13.28
C ILE A 70 -4.32 -2.26 11.86
N LEU A 71 -3.31 -2.89 11.28
CA LEU A 71 -3.39 -3.54 9.96
C LEU A 71 -4.48 -4.62 9.90
N ILE A 72 -4.57 -5.48 10.92
CA ILE A 72 -5.62 -6.50 11.02
C ILE A 72 -6.98 -5.84 11.22
N PHE A 73 -7.07 -4.77 12.01
CA PHE A 73 -8.31 -4.03 12.21
C PHE A 73 -8.81 -3.40 10.92
N ILE A 74 -7.95 -2.75 10.14
CA ILE A 74 -8.29 -2.20 8.82
C ILE A 74 -8.79 -3.33 7.90
N ALA A 75 -8.07 -4.45 7.79
CA ALA A 75 -8.49 -5.60 6.97
C ALA A 75 -9.90 -6.13 7.31
N LEU A 76 -10.29 -6.04 8.58
CA LEU A 76 -11.58 -6.54 9.07
C LEU A 76 -12.70 -5.51 9.00
N PHE A 77 -12.40 -4.21 9.13
CA PHE A 77 -13.40 -3.14 9.26
C PHE A 77 -13.51 -2.20 8.06
N GLU A 78 -12.65 -2.32 7.04
CA GLU A 78 -12.76 -1.52 5.83
C GLU A 78 -14.11 -1.78 5.13
N GLN A 79 -14.94 -0.74 5.14
CA GLN A 79 -16.22 -0.66 4.43
C GLN A 79 -15.97 0.01 3.09
N ASP A 80 -16.54 -0.58 2.02
CA ASP A 80 -16.49 -0.05 0.65
C ASP A 80 -16.92 1.42 0.62
N ASP A 81 -15.96 2.33 0.49
CA ASP A 81 -16.26 3.76 0.38
C ASP A 81 -16.72 4.13 -1.04
N GLU A 82 -17.82 4.88 -1.08
CA GLU A 82 -18.56 5.27 -2.27
C GLU A 82 -17.74 6.14 -3.24
N LYS A 83 -17.85 5.80 -4.53
CA LYS A 83 -17.30 6.56 -5.66
C LYS A 83 -17.96 7.93 -5.79
N LYS A 84 -17.22 9.04 -5.57
CA LYS A 84 -17.67 10.40 -5.94
C LYS A 84 -16.94 11.01 -7.15
N THR A 85 -17.76 11.21 -8.19
CA THR A 85 -17.77 12.04 -9.41
C THR A 85 -16.59 12.92 -9.87
N THR A 86 -16.16 12.61 -11.10
CA THR A 86 -15.91 13.46 -12.29
C THR A 86 -15.54 14.95 -12.15
N ASN A 87 -14.25 15.24 -12.27
CA ASN A 87 -13.73 16.42 -12.97
C ASN A 87 -12.49 16.00 -13.78
N THR A 88 -12.33 16.46 -15.02
CA THR A 88 -11.31 15.96 -15.98
C THR A 88 -9.90 16.54 -15.76
N SER A 89 -9.59 16.97 -14.54
CA SER A 89 -8.30 17.58 -14.20
C SER A 89 -7.32 16.53 -13.65
N PHE A 90 -6.03 16.72 -13.94
CA PHE A 90 -4.95 15.92 -13.35
C PHE A 90 -5.07 15.80 -11.82
N LEU A 91 -5.57 16.84 -11.16
CA LEU A 91 -5.81 16.84 -9.70
C LEU A 91 -6.82 15.77 -9.27
N SER A 92 -7.91 15.57 -10.02
CA SER A 92 -8.92 14.55 -9.72
C SER A 92 -8.38 13.13 -9.91
N LEU A 93 -7.53 12.94 -10.92
CA LEU A 93 -6.84 11.68 -11.14
C LEU A 93 -5.82 11.40 -10.02
N LEU A 94 -5.09 12.43 -9.58
CA LEU A 94 -4.15 12.33 -8.46
C LEU A 94 -4.87 12.02 -7.14
N LEU A 95 -5.97 12.71 -6.83
CA LEU A 95 -6.80 12.46 -5.66
C LEU A 95 -7.37 11.04 -5.67
N PHE A 96 -7.80 10.55 -6.84
CA PHE A 96 -8.24 9.18 -7.01
C PHE A 96 -7.11 8.18 -6.73
N CYS A 97 -5.92 8.39 -7.29
CA CYS A 97 -4.76 7.53 -7.02
C CYS A 97 -4.30 7.58 -5.55
N LEU A 98 -4.37 8.73 -4.88
CA LEU A 98 -4.09 8.86 -3.45
C LEU A 98 -5.10 8.10 -2.59
N SER A 99 -6.39 8.17 -2.96
CA SER A 99 -7.45 7.41 -2.29
C SER A 99 -7.25 5.90 -2.42
N LEU A 100 -6.71 5.43 -3.54
CA LEU A 100 -6.47 3.99 -3.78
C LEU A 100 -5.28 3.44 -3.01
N GLY A 101 -4.30 4.27 -2.66
CA GLY A 101 -3.08 3.82 -1.96
C GLY A 101 -3.00 4.29 -0.51
N GLY A 102 -4.05 4.88 0.05
CA GLY A 102 -4.04 5.41 1.41
C GLY A 102 -3.82 4.34 2.48
N ASP A 103 -4.40 3.16 2.25
CA ASP A 103 -4.23 1.93 3.01
C ASP A 103 -2.78 1.40 3.04
N ASN A 104 -1.99 1.65 1.99
CA ASN A 104 -0.56 1.32 1.96
C ASN A 104 0.22 1.95 3.12
N LEU A 105 -0.25 3.07 3.67
CA LEU A 105 0.35 3.69 4.85
C LEU A 105 0.39 2.75 6.05
N ALA A 106 -0.60 1.88 6.21
CA ALA A 106 -0.65 0.92 7.30
C ALA A 106 0.57 -0.03 7.27
N VAL A 107 1.13 -0.31 6.10
CA VAL A 107 2.37 -1.09 5.94
C VAL A 107 3.60 -0.20 5.87
N TYR A 108 3.55 0.96 5.21
CA TYR A 108 4.71 1.86 5.08
C TYR A 108 5.22 2.35 6.43
N ILE A 109 4.32 2.81 7.30
CA ILE A 109 4.67 3.39 8.59
C ILE A 109 5.47 2.40 9.46
N PRO A 110 5.03 1.15 9.72
CA PRO A 110 5.81 0.20 10.52
C PRO A 110 7.05 -0.31 9.77
N LEU A 111 7.02 -0.37 8.43
CA LEU A 111 8.15 -0.83 7.63
C LEU A 111 9.36 0.10 7.78
N VAL A 112 9.16 1.41 7.69
CA VAL A 112 10.27 2.38 7.69
C VAL A 112 10.94 2.54 9.05
N VAL A 113 10.27 2.19 10.16
CA VAL A 113 10.83 2.33 11.51
C VAL A 113 12.18 1.64 11.60
N ASN A 114 12.25 0.39 11.13
CA ASN A 114 13.41 -0.48 11.25
C ASN A 114 14.42 -0.35 10.09
N LEU A 115 14.18 0.53 9.12
CA LEU A 115 15.05 0.70 7.95
C LEU A 115 16.04 1.87 8.13
N SER A 116 17.26 1.72 7.63
CA SER A 116 18.20 2.85 7.52
C SER A 116 17.74 3.84 6.44
N TRP A 117 18.21 5.09 6.49
CA TRP A 117 17.91 6.09 5.46
C TRP A 117 18.29 5.63 4.04
N SER A 118 19.43 4.94 3.90
CA SER A 118 19.83 4.33 2.63
C SER A 118 18.86 3.26 2.14
N GLN A 119 18.32 2.44 3.04
CA GLN A 119 17.32 1.42 2.69
C GLN A 119 15.97 2.05 2.33
N ILE A 120 15.57 3.13 3.01
CA ILE A 120 14.33 3.87 2.69
C ILE A 120 14.37 4.44 1.27
N ILE A 121 15.49 5.07 0.89
CA ILE A 121 15.68 5.58 -0.47
C ILE A 121 15.64 4.43 -1.48
N TYR A 122 16.33 3.33 -1.19
CA TYR A 122 16.34 2.15 -2.05
C TYR A 122 14.93 1.55 -2.27
N VAL A 123 14.14 1.42 -1.21
CA VAL A 123 12.74 0.94 -1.31
C VAL A 123 11.88 1.91 -2.10
N GLY A 124 12.00 3.22 -1.86
CA GLY A 124 11.25 4.25 -2.59
C GLY A 124 11.53 4.23 -4.09
N ILE A 125 12.80 4.10 -4.49
CA ILE A 125 13.18 3.97 -5.91
C ILE A 125 12.53 2.73 -6.54
N ILE A 126 12.55 1.59 -5.84
CA ILE A 126 11.93 0.36 -6.35
C ILE A 126 10.41 0.53 -6.46
N PHE A 127 9.75 1.16 -5.50
CA PHE A 127 8.31 1.42 -5.57
C PHE A 127 7.95 2.31 -6.76
N GLU A 128 8.75 3.34 -7.08
CA GLU A 128 8.55 4.16 -8.27
C GLU A 128 8.75 3.38 -9.58
N ILE A 129 9.79 2.54 -9.65
CA ILE A 129 9.97 1.68 -10.84
C ILE A 129 8.78 0.72 -10.97
N CYS A 130 8.33 0.12 -9.87
CA CYS A 130 7.22 -0.82 -9.88
C CYS A 130 5.89 -0.12 -10.19
N SER A 131 5.67 1.14 -9.78
CA SER A 131 4.45 1.89 -10.08
C SER A 131 4.30 2.12 -11.59
N VAL A 132 5.40 2.47 -12.27
CA VAL A 132 5.43 2.59 -13.73
C VAL A 132 5.18 1.23 -14.39
N LEU A 133 5.85 0.17 -13.94
CA LEU A 133 5.66 -1.18 -14.47
C LEU A 133 4.22 -1.68 -14.29
N LEU A 134 3.60 -1.39 -13.16
CA LEU A 134 2.22 -1.78 -12.85
C LEU A 134 1.24 -1.18 -13.87
N ILE A 135 1.41 0.10 -14.23
CA ILE A 135 0.58 0.77 -15.24
C ILE A 135 0.82 0.18 -16.64
N LEU A 136 2.07 -0.09 -16.98
CA LEU A 136 2.43 -0.70 -18.27
C LEU A 136 1.86 -2.11 -18.41
N LEU A 137 1.86 -2.90 -17.34
CA LEU A 137 1.19 -4.18 -17.28
C LEU A 137 -0.33 -4.00 -17.42
N GLY A 138 -0.92 -3.08 -16.67
CA GLY A 138 -2.36 -2.79 -16.74
C GLY A 138 -2.84 -2.46 -18.15
N LYS A 139 -2.04 -1.69 -18.91
CA LYS A 139 -2.30 -1.40 -20.33
C LYS A 139 -2.47 -2.67 -21.17
N GLN A 140 -1.70 -3.73 -20.90
CA GLN A 140 -1.79 -5.00 -21.63
C GLN A 140 -3.06 -5.77 -21.22
N PHE A 141 -3.44 -5.73 -19.94
CA PHE A 141 -4.58 -6.47 -19.40
C PHE A 141 -5.95 -5.80 -19.64
N VAL A 142 -6.02 -4.49 -19.84
CA VAL A 142 -7.29 -3.77 -20.14
C VAL A 142 -8.02 -4.33 -21.36
N LEU A 143 -7.30 -4.95 -22.29
CA LEU A 143 -7.86 -5.56 -23.50
C LEU A 143 -8.53 -6.92 -23.26
N ILE A 144 -8.35 -7.53 -22.08
CA ILE A 144 -8.79 -8.90 -21.77
C ILE A 144 -10.04 -8.87 -20.86
N LYS A 145 -11.23 -8.99 -21.46
CA LYS A 145 -12.54 -8.90 -20.77
C LYS A 145 -12.73 -9.85 -19.56
N PRO A 146 -12.28 -11.13 -19.59
CA PRO A 146 -12.43 -12.05 -18.45
C PRO A 146 -11.65 -11.63 -17.20
N VAL A 147 -10.49 -10.98 -17.39
CA VAL A 147 -9.62 -10.53 -16.30
C VAL A 147 -10.29 -9.41 -15.52
N ALA A 148 -10.91 -8.45 -16.20
CA ALA A 148 -11.68 -7.39 -15.55
C ALA A 148 -12.82 -7.94 -14.66
N TYR A 149 -13.54 -8.97 -15.13
CA TYR A 149 -14.66 -9.57 -14.40
C TYR A 149 -14.24 -10.37 -13.15
N LEU A 150 -13.20 -11.19 -13.24
CA LEU A 150 -12.70 -11.93 -12.07
C LEU A 150 -12.12 -10.98 -11.02
N LEU A 151 -11.46 -9.91 -11.46
CA LEU A 151 -10.86 -8.93 -10.58
C LEU A 151 -11.91 -8.07 -9.86
N GLU A 152 -12.97 -7.60 -10.54
CA GLU A 152 -14.11 -6.95 -9.88
C GLU A 152 -14.71 -7.81 -8.77
N LYS A 153 -14.70 -9.14 -8.94
CA LYS A 153 -15.34 -10.07 -8.02
C LYS A 153 -14.49 -10.46 -6.80
N TYR A 154 -13.17 -10.54 -6.96
CA TYR A 154 -12.28 -11.12 -5.93
C TYR A 154 -11.19 -10.17 -5.40
N GLY A 155 -11.03 -8.97 -5.97
CA GLY A 155 -9.98 -8.02 -5.59
C GLY A 155 -9.95 -7.67 -4.10
N ASN A 156 -11.11 -7.31 -3.55
CA ASN A 156 -11.27 -6.93 -2.14
C ASN A 156 -10.93 -8.10 -1.18
N PHE A 157 -11.16 -9.34 -1.60
CA PHE A 157 -10.78 -10.50 -0.77
C PHE A 157 -9.26 -10.73 -0.74
N GLY A 158 -8.57 -10.43 -1.85
CA GLY A 158 -7.12 -10.56 -1.96
C GLY A 158 -6.35 -9.59 -1.07
N SER A 159 -6.73 -8.31 -1.05
CA SER A 159 -6.08 -7.27 -0.22
C SER A 159 -6.24 -7.57 1.27
N LYS A 160 -7.42 -8.00 1.71
CA LYS A 160 -7.69 -8.42 3.10
C LYS A 160 -6.74 -9.53 3.57
N ILE A 161 -6.46 -10.53 2.73
CA ILE A 161 -5.52 -11.60 3.06
C ILE A 161 -4.11 -11.04 3.27
N VAL A 162 -3.66 -10.16 2.38
CA VAL A 162 -2.32 -9.56 2.47
C VAL A 162 -2.19 -8.74 3.76
N TYR A 163 -3.18 -7.94 4.12
CA TYR A 163 -3.17 -7.14 5.36
C TYR A 163 -3.14 -7.99 6.63
N VAL A 164 -3.90 -9.09 6.67
CA VAL A 164 -3.86 -10.04 7.79
C VAL A 164 -2.47 -10.67 7.91
N LEU A 165 -1.88 -11.14 6.81
CA LEU A 165 -0.55 -11.77 6.83
C LEU A 165 0.55 -10.78 7.22
N ALA A 166 0.52 -9.55 6.69
CA ALA A 166 1.47 -8.50 7.04
C ALA A 166 1.34 -8.06 8.51
N GLY A 167 0.11 -7.90 9.00
CA GLY A 167 -0.16 -7.56 10.40
C GLY A 167 0.37 -8.62 11.36
N LEU A 168 0.11 -9.90 11.09
CA LEU A 168 0.63 -11.02 11.88
C LEU A 168 2.17 -11.05 11.90
N TYR A 169 2.81 -10.81 10.75
CA TYR A 169 4.26 -10.75 10.65
C TYR A 169 4.87 -9.63 11.52
N ILE A 170 4.27 -8.44 11.51
CA ILE A 170 4.72 -7.29 12.29
C ILE A 170 4.54 -7.55 13.80
N ILE A 171 3.41 -8.13 14.21
CA ILE A 171 3.16 -8.51 15.61
C ILE A 171 4.22 -9.52 16.08
N TRP A 172 4.52 -10.53 15.27
CA TRP A 172 5.52 -11.54 15.61
C TRP A 172 6.92 -10.95 15.74
N ASN A 173 7.34 -10.11 14.80
CA ASN A 173 8.71 -9.59 14.76
C ASN A 173 8.97 -8.50 15.81
N SER A 174 7.94 -7.73 16.19
CA SER A 174 8.04 -6.64 17.18
C SER A 174 8.24 -7.10 18.63
N HIS A 175 8.24 -8.41 18.91
CA HIS A 175 8.31 -8.97 20.27
C HIS A 175 7.22 -8.45 21.22
N LEU A 176 6.14 -7.86 20.68
CA LEU A 176 5.07 -7.25 21.45
C LEU A 176 4.41 -8.25 22.40
N ILE A 177 4.23 -9.49 21.94
CA ILE A 177 3.67 -10.58 22.74
C ILE A 177 4.54 -10.84 23.99
N ASN A 178 5.86 -10.90 23.82
CA ASN A 178 6.79 -11.11 24.93
C ASN A 178 6.78 -9.93 25.92
N HIS A 179 6.57 -8.72 25.42
CA HIS A 179 6.51 -7.52 26.24
C HIS A 179 5.21 -7.41 27.04
N LEU A 180 4.07 -7.78 26.45
CA LEU A 180 2.77 -7.86 27.13
C LEU A 180 2.81 -8.93 28.23
N ILE A 181 3.34 -10.12 27.94
CA ILE A 181 3.46 -11.20 28.93
C ILE A 181 4.33 -10.77 30.13
N ARG A 182 5.39 -9.98 29.89
CA ARG A 182 6.26 -9.43 30.96
C ARG A 182 5.64 -8.32 31.80
N ILE A 183 4.61 -7.63 31.31
CA ILE A 183 3.90 -6.59 32.06
C ILE A 183 2.82 -7.22 32.97
N PHE A 184 2.26 -8.34 32.55
CA PHE A 184 1.20 -9.06 33.28
C PHE A 184 1.71 -10.15 34.23
N ASN A 185 3.02 -10.33 34.37
CA ASN A 185 3.68 -11.34 35.20
C ASN A 185 4.71 -10.67 36.12
#